data_AF-A0A219B899-F1
#
_entry.id   AF-A0A219B899-F1
#
_cell.length_a   1.000
_cell.length_b   1.000
_cell.length_c   1.000
_cell.angle_alpha   90.00
_cell.angle_beta   90.00
_cell.angle_gamma   90.00
#
_symmetry.space_group_name_H-M   'P 1'
#
loop_
_entity.id
_entity.type
_entity.pdbx_description
1 polymer ?
#
loop_
_entity_poly.entity_id
_entity_poly.type
_entity_poly.pdbx_seq_one_letter_code
_entity_poly.pdbx_strand_id
1 'polypeptide(L)'
;MRAIVLLIPLVAMGCDRVPNAFEVQAAGAVSAELTLCGQSTELTQTREKFAGSVPIRCEGDGVIKVSFPNRQAVNCKVGYVTPAAVQRFKFKVENGQCGSTHT
;
A
#
# COMPACT_ATOMS: atom_id res chain seq x y z
N MET A 1 -36.30 46.71 -6.49
CA MET A 1 -36.37 45.39 -5.82
C MET A 1 -35.01 44.72 -6.02
N ARG A 2 -34.25 44.50 -4.94
CA ARG A 2 -32.89 43.96 -4.98
C ARG A 2 -32.96 42.44 -5.11
N ALA A 3 -32.60 41.89 -6.26
CA ALA A 3 -32.45 40.45 -6.45
C ALA A 3 -31.13 39.99 -5.80
N ILE A 4 -31.21 39.24 -4.70
CA ILE A 4 -30.05 38.59 -4.09
C ILE A 4 -29.82 37.28 -4.83
N VAL A 5 -28.75 37.25 -5.63
CA VAL A 5 -28.24 36.03 -6.28
C VAL A 5 -27.55 35.18 -5.21
N LEU A 6 -28.22 34.13 -4.75
CA LEU A 6 -27.62 33.12 -3.88
C LEU A 6 -26.88 32.09 -4.75
N LEU A 7 -25.61 32.39 -5.04
CA LEU A 7 -24.62 31.42 -5.52
C LEU A 7 -24.31 30.47 -4.35
N ILE A 8 -24.95 29.30 -4.33
CA ILE A 8 -24.59 28.21 -3.43
C ILE A 8 -23.40 27.47 -4.06
N PRO A 9 -22.19 27.50 -3.46
CA PRO A 9 -21.11 26.67 -3.93
C PRO A 9 -21.45 25.21 -3.58
N LEU A 10 -21.57 24.36 -4.61
CA LEU A 10 -21.55 22.91 -4.43
C LEU A 10 -20.22 22.55 -3.78
N VAL A 11 -20.28 22.16 -2.51
CA VAL A 11 -19.16 21.60 -1.77
C VAL A 11 -18.80 20.28 -2.46
N ALA A 12 -17.65 20.27 -3.15
CA ALA A 12 -17.11 19.04 -3.74
C ALA A 12 -16.84 18.05 -2.60
N MET A 13 -17.62 16.95 -2.57
CA MET A 13 -17.30 15.79 -1.76
C MET A 13 -15.96 15.24 -2.26
N GLY A 14 -14.88 15.62 -1.59
CA GLY A 14 -13.58 14.98 -1.79
C GLY A 14 -13.76 13.51 -1.46
N CYS A 15 -13.57 12.63 -2.45
CA CYS A 15 -13.31 11.23 -2.17
C CYS A 15 -12.00 11.17 -1.38
N ASP A 16 -12.09 11.25 -0.06
CA ASP A 16 -10.99 11.02 0.87
C ASP A 16 -10.53 9.58 0.66
N ARG A 17 -9.56 9.42 -0.25
CA ARG A 17 -8.87 8.17 -0.46
C ARG A 17 -7.99 7.97 0.75
N VAL A 18 -8.51 7.21 1.72
CA VAL A 18 -7.77 6.81 2.91
C VAL A 18 -6.49 6.08 2.47
N PRO A 19 -5.30 6.70 2.65
CA PRO A 19 -4.06 6.09 2.21
C PRO A 19 -3.67 4.94 3.14
N ASN A 20 -3.37 3.77 2.57
CA ASN A 20 -2.89 2.61 3.32
C ASN A 20 -1.40 2.44 3.11
N ALA A 21 -0.66 2.15 4.18
CA ALA A 21 0.80 2.08 4.15
C ALA A 21 1.28 0.63 4.09
N PHE A 22 2.22 0.37 3.18
CA PHE A 22 2.84 -0.93 2.99
C PHE A 22 4.34 -0.77 3.09
N GLU A 23 4.97 -1.52 4.00
CA GLU A 23 6.40 -1.44 4.23
C GLU A 23 7.01 -2.84 4.34
N VAL A 24 8.15 -3.03 3.69
CA VAL A 24 8.95 -4.26 3.83
C VAL A 24 10.43 -3.91 4.02
N GLN A 25 11.03 -4.46 5.06
CA GLN A 25 12.47 -4.41 5.29
C GLN A 25 13.09 -5.68 4.68
N ALA A 26 13.98 -5.53 3.70
CA ALA A 26 14.61 -6.63 2.99
C ALA A 26 16.04 -6.27 2.57
N ALA A 27 17.02 -6.71 3.36
CA ALA A 27 18.44 -6.52 3.02
C ALA A 27 18.81 -7.26 1.73
N GLY A 28 19.52 -6.58 0.82
CA GLY A 28 19.96 -7.13 -0.46
C GLY A 28 18.88 -7.29 -1.53
N ALA A 29 17.64 -6.84 -1.28
CA ALA A 29 16.59 -6.80 -2.29
C ALA A 29 16.82 -5.66 -3.29
N VAL A 30 16.34 -5.85 -4.52
CA VAL A 30 16.46 -4.89 -5.63
C VAL A 30 15.12 -4.28 -6.04
N SER A 31 14.00 -4.94 -5.73
CA SER A 31 12.67 -4.39 -5.96
C SER A 31 11.64 -5.04 -5.04
N ALA A 32 10.51 -4.34 -4.86
CA ALA A 32 9.33 -4.89 -4.20
C ALA A 32 8.08 -4.40 -4.94
N GLU A 33 7.23 -5.33 -5.36
CA GLU A 33 5.98 -5.05 -6.06
C GLU A 33 4.81 -5.44 -5.16
N LEU A 34 3.90 -4.50 -4.91
CA LEU A 34 2.65 -4.74 -4.20
C LEU A 34 1.54 -5.03 -5.21
N THR A 35 0.92 -6.19 -5.13
CA THR A 35 -0.32 -6.51 -5.83
C THR A 35 -1.48 -6.48 -4.84
N LEU A 36 -2.42 -5.57 -5.08
CA LEU A 36 -3.68 -5.46 -4.36
C LEU A 36 -4.83 -5.48 -5.35
N CYS A 37 -5.85 -6.30 -5.11
CA CYS A 37 -7.05 -6.30 -5.94
C CYS A 37 -6.75 -6.54 -7.44
N GLY A 38 -5.69 -7.28 -7.77
CA GLY A 38 -5.22 -7.48 -9.14
C GLY A 38 -4.46 -6.29 -9.78
N GLN A 39 -4.25 -5.20 -9.05
CA GLN A 39 -3.42 -4.07 -9.49
C GLN A 39 -2.05 -4.15 -8.84
N SER A 40 -1.00 -4.10 -9.66
CA SER A 40 0.39 -4.04 -9.19
C SER A 40 0.88 -2.60 -9.07
N THR A 41 1.68 -2.32 -8.06
CA THR A 41 2.33 -1.04 -7.81
C THR A 41 3.72 -1.31 -7.25
N GLU A 42 4.75 -0.73 -7.88
CA GLU A 42 6.11 -0.83 -7.38
C GLU A 42 6.30 0.04 -6.13
N LEU A 43 6.93 -0.52 -5.10
CA LEU A 43 7.23 0.18 -3.86
C LEU A 43 8.54 0.94 -3.99
N THR A 44 8.58 2.16 -3.46
CA THR A 44 9.77 3.00 -3.47
C THR A 44 10.82 2.44 -2.53
N GLN A 45 12.02 2.22 -3.05
CA GLN A 45 13.16 1.78 -2.25
C GLN A 45 13.82 2.95 -1.52
N THR A 46 14.19 2.74 -0.27
CA THR A 46 15.07 3.61 0.53
C THR A 46 15.98 2.73 1.37
N ARG A 47 17.25 2.62 0.98
CA ARG A 47 18.22 1.67 1.56
C ARG A 47 17.68 0.24 1.45
N GLU A 48 17.49 -0.43 2.58
CA GLU A 48 16.97 -1.81 2.68
C GLU A 48 15.46 -1.86 2.96
N LYS A 49 14.77 -0.72 2.88
CA LYS A 49 13.33 -0.62 3.09
C LYS A 49 12.64 -0.30 1.77
N PHE A 50 11.52 -0.95 1.51
CA PHE A 50 10.59 -0.60 0.44
C PHE A 50 9.29 -0.13 1.07
N ALA A 51 8.76 0.98 0.57
CA ALA A 51 7.54 1.56 1.11
C ALA A 51 6.66 2.16 0.02
N GLY A 52 5.35 2.11 0.25
CA GLY A 52 4.37 2.72 -0.63
C GLY A 52 3.08 3.04 0.10
N SER A 53 2.33 3.96 -0.48
CA SER A 53 1.00 4.34 -0.02
C SER A 53 0.00 4.12 -1.14
N VAL A 54 -0.93 3.19 -0.95
CA VAL A 54 -1.90 2.80 -1.99
C VAL A 54 -3.31 2.86 -1.41
N PRO A 55 -4.29 3.48 -2.10
CA PRO A 55 -5.68 3.41 -1.68
C PRO A 55 -6.25 2.01 -1.92
N ILE A 56 -6.86 1.42 -0.90
CA ILE A 56 -7.59 0.14 -1.03
C ILE A 56 -8.98 0.44 -1.58
N ARG A 57 -9.31 -0.15 -2.74
CA ARG A 57 -10.61 0.02 -3.43
C ARG A 57 -11.43 -1.26 -3.53
N CYS A 58 -10.93 -2.36 -2.99
CA CYS A 58 -11.62 -3.64 -2.97
C CYS A 58 -11.55 -4.26 -1.58
N GLU A 59 -12.41 -5.26 -1.37
CA GLU A 59 -12.28 -6.24 -0.30
C GLU A 59 -11.52 -7.45 -0.83
N GLY A 60 -10.55 -7.96 -0.06
CA GLY A 60 -9.78 -9.13 -0.46
C GLY A 60 -8.43 -9.24 0.24
N ASP A 61 -7.45 -9.81 -0.44
CA ASP A 61 -6.08 -9.94 0.02
C ASP A 61 -5.09 -9.31 -0.96
N GLY A 62 -3.82 -9.35 -0.59
CA GLY A 62 -2.75 -8.92 -1.47
C GLY A 62 -1.43 -9.61 -1.17
N VAL A 63 -0.43 -9.24 -1.95
CA VAL A 63 0.92 -9.78 -1.79
C VAL A 63 1.95 -8.71 -2.14
N ILE A 64 3.04 -8.68 -1.39
CA ILE A 64 4.24 -7.95 -1.78
C ILE A 64 5.28 -8.98 -2.24
N LYS A 65 5.64 -8.96 -3.51
CA LYS A 65 6.71 -9.78 -4.07
C LYS A 65 8.02 -9.03 -3.99
N VAL A 66 8.95 -9.53 -3.19
CA VAL A 66 10.30 -8.96 -3.01
C VAL A 66 11.30 -9.73 -3.86
N SER A 67 11.98 -9.03 -4.76
CA SER A 67 12.95 -9.64 -5.68
C SER A 67 14.38 -9.38 -5.25
N PHE A 68 15.23 -10.37 -5.48
CA PHE A 68 16.66 -10.34 -5.14
C PHE A 68 17.48 -10.70 -6.39
N PRO A 69 18.72 -10.21 -6.50
CA PRO A 69 19.55 -10.48 -7.67
C PRO A 69 20.01 -11.95 -7.75
N ASN A 70 20.27 -12.58 -6.59
CA ASN A 70 20.94 -13.89 -6.51
C ASN A 70 20.15 -14.95 -5.74
N ARG A 71 18.86 -14.72 -5.47
CA ARG A 71 18.02 -15.70 -4.75
C ARG A 71 16.56 -15.61 -5.18
N GLN A 72 15.79 -16.62 -4.81
CA GLN A 72 14.36 -16.67 -5.10
C GLN A 72 13.64 -15.45 -4.51
N ALA A 73 12.63 -14.96 -5.24
CA ALA A 73 11.74 -13.93 -4.74
C ALA A 73 10.96 -14.42 -3.52
N VAL A 74 10.70 -13.52 -2.58
CA VAL A 74 9.95 -13.81 -1.35
C VAL A 74 8.61 -13.09 -1.42
N ASN A 75 7.53 -13.82 -1.16
CA ASN A 75 6.18 -13.26 -1.12
C ASN A 75 5.78 -12.96 0.33
N CYS A 76 5.45 -11.70 0.60
CA CYS A 76 4.85 -11.26 1.85
C CYS A 76 3.34 -11.16 1.68
N LYS A 77 2.58 -12.03 2.33
CA LYS A 77 1.12 -12.02 2.25
C LYS A 77 0.58 -10.80 2.98
N VAL A 78 -0.10 -9.91 2.24
CA VAL A 78 -0.94 -8.88 2.83
C VAL A 78 -2.24 -9.56 3.27
N GLY A 79 -2.60 -9.36 4.53
CA GLY A 79 -3.85 -9.90 5.08
C GLY A 79 -5.08 -9.27 4.43
N TYR A 80 -6.23 -9.45 5.08
CA TYR A 80 -7.49 -8.90 4.57
C TYR A 80 -7.44 -7.37 4.49
N VAL A 81 -7.75 -6.85 3.32
CA VAL A 81 -7.88 -5.43 3.00
C VAL A 81 -9.34 -5.09 2.78
N THR A 82 -9.76 -3.90 3.22
CA THR A 82 -11.14 -3.43 3.04
C THR A 82 -11.15 -1.94 2.67
N PRO A 83 -12.10 -1.49 1.81
CA PRO A 83 -12.25 -0.07 1.50
C PRO A 83 -12.53 0.75 2.76
N ALA A 84 -12.15 2.03 2.72
CA ALA A 84 -12.36 3.04 3.78
C ALA A 84 -11.70 2.77 5.15
N ALA A 85 -11.00 1.65 5.32
CA ALA A 85 -10.16 1.43 6.51
C ALA A 85 -8.76 2.04 6.34
N VAL A 86 -8.22 2.59 7.43
CA VAL A 86 -6.79 2.93 7.54
C VAL A 86 -6.07 1.67 8.03
N GLN A 87 -5.27 1.07 7.18
CA GLN A 87 -4.47 -0.12 7.48
C GLN A 87 -3.00 0.15 7.21
N ARG A 88 -2.15 -0.45 8.03
CA ARG A 88 -0.69 -0.40 7.90
C ARG A 88 -0.15 -1.80 7.98
N PHE A 89 0.60 -2.20 6.96
CA PHE A 89 1.21 -3.51 6.86
C PHE A 89 2.73 -3.36 6.88
N LYS A 90 3.37 -4.03 7.82
CA LYS A 90 4.82 -4.02 7.99
C LYS A 90 5.36 -5.44 7.96
N PHE A 91 6.38 -5.64 7.17
CA PHE A 91 7.01 -6.94 6.97
C PHE A 91 8.53 -6.84 7.11
N LYS A 92 9.13 -7.98 7.44
CA LYS A 92 10.59 -8.16 7.42
C LYS A 92 10.91 -9.46 6.70
N VAL A 93 11.82 -9.39 5.73
CA VAL A 93 12.35 -10.56 5.03
C VAL A 93 13.67 -10.97 5.65
N GLU A 94 13.69 -12.13 6.31
CA GLU A 94 14.89 -12.71 6.92
C GLU A 94 14.96 -14.20 6.58
N ASN A 95 16.17 -14.69 6.30
CA ASN A 95 16.41 -16.10 5.96
C ASN A 95 15.51 -16.65 4.82
N GLY A 96 15.16 -15.79 3.86
CA GLY A 96 14.29 -16.15 2.73
C GLY A 96 12.80 -16.29 3.08
N GLN A 97 12.41 -15.92 4.30
CA GLN A 97 11.04 -15.96 4.78
C GLN A 97 10.52 -14.54 5.04
N CYS A 98 9.21 -14.34 4.87
CA CYS A 98 8.58 -13.09 5.22
C CYS A 98 7.79 -13.22 6.53
N GLY A 99 8.15 -12.40 7.52
CA GLY A 99 7.42 -12.27 8.78
C GLY A 99 6.67 -10.94 8.86
N SER A 100 5.46 -10.96 9.44
CA SER A 100 4.76 -9.74 9.82
C SER A 100 5.41 -9.13 11.06
N THR A 101 5.64 -7.82 11.03
CA THR A 101 6.14 -7.07 12.19
C THR A 101 4.96 -6.35 12.83
N HIS A 102 4.44 -6.90 13.93
CA HIS A 102 3.53 -6.17 14.81
C HIS A 102 4.40 -5.27 15.70
N THR A 103 4.20 -3.96 15.63
CA THR A 103 4.76 -3.01 16.61
C THR A 103 3.61 -2.54 17.48
#